data_AF-A0A9W6IXD4-F1
#
_entry.id   AF-A0A9W6IXD4-F1
#
_cell.length_a   1.000
_cell.length_b   1.000
_cell.length_c   1.000
_cell.angle_alpha   90.00
_cell.angle_beta   90.00
_cell.angle_gamma   90.00
#
_symmetry.space_group_name_H-M   'P 1'
#
loop_
_entity.id
_entity.type
_entity.pdbx_description
1 polymer ?
#
loop_
_entity_poly.entity_id
_entity_poly.type
_entity_poly.pdbx_seq_one_letter_code
_entity_poly.pdbx_strand_id
1 'polypeptide(L)'
;MTPDERRQLLRRAFDAGVAAAHPAVCIPAHLPAPPKGRVIVLAAGKGGGACAEIAEKVYREQYGLGPDRLIGLAVTRHGHARPTEWIKVIEAGHPVPDAAGLQGAADTLALAEQAGPDDLVVALITGGGSANWVAPAAGLDLAVKQGTTKALLRSGAPIDAINTVRKHLSRIKGGRLARAAYPAKVVTLAISDVPRDDPSVIASGPTVPDASTLADARAALERYKVTPHPDVARALSDPANESPKPGDPAFEHASFTVVSRPADALAAAIKTLEDAGVEVRVVGADLEGEAREVAAEHAAIARGLEALARPVALISGGELTVTIRGQNGRGGPNQEYALALAHALRGVSGWSALAGDTDGADGGGGSPEDPAGAVVDPGTLERADAKGLDTAHFLAENDSTGFFEQTGDGLYTGPTCTNVNDLRILLVDSV
;
A
#
# COMPACT_ATOMS: atom_id res chain seq x y z
N MET A 1 11.78 26.43 17.11
CA MET A 1 11.55 25.18 17.86
C MET A 1 12.89 24.53 18.23
N THR A 2 12.99 23.84 19.37
CA THR A 2 14.16 22.98 19.67
C THR A 2 14.21 21.78 18.73
N PRO A 3 15.37 21.10 18.55
CA PRO A 3 15.44 19.87 17.76
C PRO A 3 14.40 18.81 18.19
N ASP A 4 14.24 18.60 19.50
CA ASP A 4 13.28 17.62 20.04
C ASP A 4 11.84 18.01 19.75
N GLU A 5 11.48 19.29 19.89
CA GLU A 5 10.14 19.80 19.53
C GLU A 5 9.83 19.56 18.05
N ARG A 6 10.81 19.78 17.17
CA ARG A 6 10.65 19.52 15.72
C ARG A 6 10.42 18.03 15.45
N ARG A 7 11.22 17.14 16.02
CA ARG A 7 11.05 15.68 15.85
C ARG A 7 9.69 15.20 16.36
N GLN A 8 9.25 15.71 17.52
CA GLN A 8 7.92 15.39 18.06
C GLN A 8 6.79 15.90 17.17
N LEU A 9 6.90 17.12 16.62
CA LEU A 9 5.91 17.65 15.70
C LEU A 9 5.83 16.83 14.40
N LEU A 10 6.97 16.49 13.80
CA LEU A 10 7.05 15.63 12.63
C LEU A 10 6.40 14.27 12.89
N ARG A 11 6.71 13.66 14.04
CA ARG A 11 6.12 12.38 14.43
C ARG A 11 4.60 12.47 14.59
N ARG A 12 4.09 13.50 15.28
CA ARG A 12 2.64 13.72 15.42
C ARG A 12 1.94 13.91 14.08
N ALA A 13 2.55 14.66 13.16
CA ALA A 13 1.98 14.87 11.83
C ALA A 13 1.95 13.57 11.01
N PHE A 14 3.01 12.76 11.08
CA PHE A 14 3.04 11.43 10.47
C PHE A 14 1.97 10.50 11.06
N ASP A 15 1.92 10.39 12.39
CA ASP A 15 0.93 9.55 13.08
C ASP A 15 -0.51 9.98 12.78
N ALA A 16 -0.76 11.28 12.62
CA ALA A 16 -2.07 11.81 12.20
C ALA A 16 -2.44 11.38 10.78
N GLY A 17 -1.48 11.38 9.85
CA GLY A 17 -1.66 10.85 8.49
C GLY A 17 -2.02 9.37 8.49
N VAL A 18 -1.25 8.56 9.23
CA VAL A 18 -1.54 7.12 9.40
C VAL A 18 -2.91 6.88 10.03
N ALA A 19 -3.24 7.62 11.09
CA ALA A 19 -4.51 7.47 11.81
C ALA A 19 -5.72 7.80 10.92
N ALA A 20 -5.62 8.82 10.07
CA ALA A 20 -6.69 9.20 9.14
C ALA A 20 -7.03 8.07 8.15
N ALA A 21 -6.02 7.31 7.72
CA ALA A 21 -6.18 6.18 6.83
C ALA A 21 -6.45 4.84 7.53
N HIS A 22 -6.44 4.80 8.86
CA HIS A 22 -6.60 3.54 9.59
C HIS A 22 -8.04 2.98 9.45
N PRO A 23 -8.23 1.66 9.25
CA PRO A 23 -9.54 1.03 9.12
C PRO A 23 -10.56 1.42 10.20
N ALA A 24 -10.10 1.60 11.44
CA ALA A 24 -10.96 2.01 12.56
C ALA A 24 -11.62 3.39 12.38
N VAL A 25 -11.05 4.25 11.54
CA VAL A 25 -11.56 5.60 11.26
C VAL A 25 -12.37 5.61 9.97
N CYS A 26 -11.83 5.03 8.90
CA CYS A 26 -12.40 5.18 7.56
C CYS A 26 -13.47 4.14 7.18
N ILE A 27 -13.55 2.98 7.85
CA ILE A 27 -14.50 1.92 7.47
C ILE A 27 -15.89 2.03 8.15
N PRO A 28 -16.01 2.29 9.47
CA PRO A 28 -17.29 2.11 10.18
C PRO A 28 -18.47 2.86 9.58
N ALA A 29 -18.27 4.10 9.13
CA ALA A 29 -19.33 4.94 8.54
C ALA A 29 -19.85 4.42 7.19
N HIS A 30 -19.09 3.54 6.53
CA HIS A 30 -19.41 3.02 5.21
C HIS A 30 -19.88 1.56 5.23
N LEU A 31 -19.87 0.90 6.39
CA LEU A 31 -20.37 -0.46 6.50
C LEU A 31 -21.91 -0.47 6.31
N PRO A 32 -22.42 -1.28 5.36
CA PRO A 32 -23.85 -1.39 5.13
C PRO A 32 -24.57 -2.05 6.31
N ALA A 33 -25.86 -1.77 6.47
CA ALA A 33 -26.70 -2.53 7.39
C ALA A 33 -26.76 -4.01 6.97
N PRO A 34 -26.84 -4.95 7.93
CA PRO A 34 -26.87 -6.37 7.63
C PRO A 34 -28.15 -6.77 6.87
N PRO A 35 -28.10 -7.77 5.98
CA PRO A 35 -29.24 -8.22 5.20
C PRO A 35 -30.11 -9.19 6.01
N LYS A 36 -31.05 -9.88 5.35
CA LYS A 36 -31.82 -10.98 5.98
C LYS A 36 -30.97 -12.24 6.17
N GLY A 37 -30.03 -12.52 5.27
CA GLY A 37 -29.08 -13.61 5.35
C GLY A 37 -27.77 -13.19 6.04
N ARG A 38 -26.68 -13.85 5.67
CA ARG A 38 -25.36 -13.67 6.28
C ARG A 38 -24.68 -12.39 5.80
N VAL A 39 -23.82 -11.85 6.65
CA VAL A 39 -22.75 -10.93 6.25
C VAL A 39 -21.47 -11.75 6.09
N ILE A 40 -20.90 -11.72 4.89
CA ILE A 40 -19.67 -12.42 4.52
C ILE A 40 -18.57 -11.37 4.31
N VAL A 41 -17.66 -11.26 5.27
CA VAL A 41 -16.55 -10.30 5.19
C VAL A 41 -15.35 -10.95 4.51
N LEU A 42 -14.93 -10.39 3.37
CA LEU A 42 -13.76 -10.85 2.62
C LEU A 42 -12.74 -9.71 2.57
N ALA A 43 -11.62 -9.84 3.28
CA ALA A 43 -10.64 -8.77 3.37
C ALA A 43 -9.27 -9.16 2.79
N ALA A 44 -8.60 -8.23 2.10
CA ALA A 44 -7.24 -8.44 1.64
C ALA A 44 -6.37 -7.18 1.53
N GLY A 45 -5.07 -7.38 1.72
CA GLY A 45 -4.03 -6.36 1.64
C GLY A 45 -3.30 -6.17 2.97
N LYS A 46 -2.31 -5.27 2.99
CA LYS A 46 -1.48 -4.93 4.16
C LYS A 46 -2.33 -4.56 5.41
N GLY A 47 -3.50 -3.94 5.20
CA GLY A 47 -4.47 -3.61 6.25
C GLY A 47 -5.66 -4.59 6.34
N GLY A 48 -5.64 -5.70 5.61
CA GLY A 48 -6.77 -6.65 5.52
C GLY A 48 -7.18 -7.23 6.88
N GLY A 49 -6.22 -7.50 7.76
CA GLY A 49 -6.48 -7.95 9.12
C GLY A 49 -7.25 -6.92 9.95
N ALA A 50 -6.80 -5.66 9.95
CA ALA A 50 -7.47 -4.56 10.67
C ALA A 50 -8.85 -4.24 10.08
N CYS A 51 -9.00 -4.30 8.75
CA CYS A 51 -10.31 -4.19 8.12
C CYS A 51 -11.30 -5.23 8.65
N ALA A 52 -10.87 -6.48 8.76
CA ALA A 52 -11.71 -7.57 9.28
C ALA A 52 -12.04 -7.41 10.77
N GLU A 53 -11.05 -7.07 11.61
CA GLU A 53 -11.24 -6.77 13.04
C GLU A 53 -12.32 -5.69 13.25
N ILE A 54 -12.20 -4.57 12.51
CA ILE A 54 -13.13 -3.44 12.64
C ILE A 54 -14.51 -3.79 12.12
N ALA A 55 -14.62 -4.44 10.97
CA ALA A 55 -15.91 -4.86 10.43
C ALA A 55 -16.60 -5.87 11.36
N GLU A 56 -15.86 -6.85 11.89
CA GLU A 56 -16.41 -7.83 12.81
C GLU A 56 -16.96 -7.17 14.07
N LYS A 57 -16.16 -6.27 14.66
CA LYS A 57 -16.55 -5.51 15.84
C LYS A 57 -17.83 -4.71 15.61
N VAL A 58 -17.91 -3.96 14.51
CA VAL A 58 -19.10 -3.16 14.17
C VAL A 58 -20.34 -4.04 14.02
N TYR A 59 -20.27 -5.14 13.25
CA TYR A 59 -21.41 -6.02 13.06
C TYR A 59 -21.86 -6.73 14.35
N ARG A 60 -20.93 -7.07 15.24
CA ARG A 60 -21.23 -7.68 16.53
C ARG A 60 -21.83 -6.68 17.52
N GLU A 61 -21.16 -5.55 17.72
CA GLU A 61 -21.52 -4.61 18.79
C GLU A 61 -22.71 -3.73 18.40
N GLN A 62 -22.77 -3.25 17.15
CA GLN A 62 -23.82 -2.34 16.71
C GLN A 62 -25.08 -3.08 16.24
N TYR A 63 -24.91 -4.24 15.60
CA TYR A 63 -26.02 -4.98 14.99
C TYR A 63 -26.35 -6.30 15.69
N GLY A 64 -25.57 -6.71 16.69
CA GLY A 64 -25.85 -7.92 17.48
C GLY A 64 -25.76 -9.22 16.67
N LEU A 65 -25.00 -9.24 15.56
CA LEU A 65 -24.87 -10.47 14.76
C LEU A 65 -24.08 -11.53 15.53
N GLY A 66 -24.54 -12.78 15.42
CA GLY A 66 -23.86 -13.98 15.92
C GLY A 66 -22.96 -14.65 14.86
N PRO A 67 -22.19 -15.69 15.24
CA PRO A 67 -21.29 -16.42 14.35
C PRO A 67 -22.01 -17.21 13.24
N ASP A 68 -23.32 -17.44 13.39
CA ASP A 68 -24.20 -18.02 12.36
C ASP A 68 -24.56 -17.02 11.25
N ARG A 69 -24.43 -15.72 11.54
CA ARG A 69 -24.82 -14.61 10.66
C ARG A 69 -23.65 -13.77 10.16
N LEU A 70 -22.51 -13.82 10.85
CA LEU A 70 -21.30 -13.10 10.50
C LEU A 70 -20.15 -14.10 10.32
N ILE A 71 -19.72 -14.25 9.07
CA ILE A 71 -18.61 -15.13 8.69
C ILE A 71 -17.63 -14.38 7.80
N GLY A 72 -16.41 -14.87 7.66
CA GLY A 72 -15.46 -14.20 6.79
C GLY A 72 -14.06 -14.80 6.75
N LEU A 73 -13.25 -14.19 5.91
CA LEU A 73 -11.84 -14.49 5.77
C LEU A 73 -11.07 -13.20 5.47
N ALA A 74 -9.94 -13.01 6.14
CA ALA A 74 -8.98 -11.95 5.86
C ALA A 74 -7.65 -12.54 5.43
N VAL A 75 -7.03 -11.99 4.38
CA VAL A 75 -5.66 -12.32 3.97
C VAL A 75 -4.80 -11.06 4.07
N THR A 76 -3.84 -11.05 4.98
CA THR A 76 -3.02 -9.87 5.29
C THR A 76 -1.54 -10.16 5.12
N ARG A 77 -0.68 -9.14 5.20
CA ARG A 77 0.77 -9.31 5.18
C ARG A 77 1.25 -10.01 6.46
N HIS A 78 2.35 -10.77 6.37
CA HIS A 78 3.04 -11.29 7.56
C HIS A 78 3.34 -10.17 8.57
N GLY A 79 3.08 -10.43 9.86
CA GLY A 79 3.20 -9.45 10.94
C GLY A 79 1.99 -8.53 11.11
N HIS A 80 0.99 -8.59 10.21
CA HIS A 80 -0.17 -7.68 10.22
C HIS A 80 -1.46 -8.40 10.62
N ALA A 81 -1.37 -9.59 11.21
CA ALA A 81 -2.52 -10.25 11.82
C ALA A 81 -3.14 -9.40 12.93
N ARG A 82 -4.47 -9.42 13.00
CA ARG A 82 -5.26 -8.73 14.02
C ARG A 82 -6.22 -9.71 14.68
N PRO A 83 -6.54 -9.53 15.97
CA PRO A 83 -7.45 -10.42 16.67
C PRO A 83 -8.87 -10.25 16.13
N THR A 84 -9.50 -11.37 15.81
CA THR A 84 -10.90 -11.52 15.42
C THR A 84 -11.48 -12.69 16.22
N GLU A 85 -12.79 -12.67 16.48
CA GLU A 85 -13.44 -13.79 17.19
C GLU A 85 -13.85 -14.90 16.22
N TRP A 86 -14.37 -14.55 15.04
CA TRP A 86 -15.04 -15.49 14.11
C TRP A 86 -14.46 -15.45 12.70
N ILE A 87 -14.00 -14.29 12.23
CA ILE A 87 -13.36 -14.14 10.92
C ILE A 87 -11.96 -14.75 10.98
N LYS A 88 -11.66 -15.73 10.12
CA LYS A 88 -10.31 -16.29 10.04
C LYS A 88 -9.35 -15.27 9.42
N VAL A 89 -8.17 -15.09 10.01
CA VAL A 89 -7.10 -14.25 9.46
C VAL A 89 -5.94 -15.13 9.01
N ILE A 90 -5.49 -14.95 7.76
CA ILE A 90 -4.35 -15.64 7.14
C ILE A 90 -3.28 -14.60 6.84
N GLU A 91 -2.05 -14.85 7.28
CA GLU A 91 -0.90 -14.05 6.90
C GLU A 91 -0.23 -14.63 5.64
N ALA A 92 0.12 -13.76 4.70
CA ALA A 92 0.63 -14.12 3.38
C ALA A 92 1.72 -13.17 2.89
N GLY A 93 2.49 -13.65 1.93
CA GLY A 93 3.65 -12.95 1.36
C GLY A 93 3.29 -11.67 0.60
N HIS A 94 4.06 -10.62 0.84
CA HIS A 94 4.05 -9.34 0.12
C HIS A 94 5.49 -8.77 0.12
N PRO A 95 6.00 -8.21 -1.01
CA PRO A 95 5.32 -8.02 -2.30
C PRO A 95 5.28 -9.28 -3.17
N VAL A 96 6.05 -10.32 -2.82
CA VAL A 96 6.08 -11.59 -3.56
C VAL A 96 5.05 -12.56 -2.96
N PRO A 97 4.07 -13.04 -3.75
CA PRO A 97 3.08 -14.00 -3.27
C PRO A 97 3.68 -15.34 -2.84
N ASP A 98 3.08 -15.98 -1.84
CA ASP A 98 3.47 -17.29 -1.32
C ASP A 98 2.31 -18.30 -1.29
N ALA A 99 2.55 -19.48 -0.73
CA ALA A 99 1.55 -20.54 -0.61
C ALA A 99 0.36 -20.15 0.28
N ALA A 100 0.58 -19.30 1.31
CA ALA A 100 -0.50 -18.83 2.17
C ALA A 100 -1.46 -17.90 1.43
N GLY A 101 -0.93 -17.01 0.57
CA GLY A 101 -1.76 -16.19 -0.32
C GLY A 101 -2.56 -17.02 -1.33
N LEU A 102 -1.99 -18.11 -1.84
CA LEU A 102 -2.69 -19.04 -2.73
C LEU A 102 -3.87 -19.72 -2.02
N GLN A 103 -3.64 -20.25 -0.81
CA GLN A 103 -4.68 -20.88 -0.01
C GLN A 103 -5.76 -19.87 0.40
N GLY A 104 -5.36 -18.69 0.88
CA GLY A 104 -6.28 -17.63 1.28
C GLY A 104 -7.17 -17.16 0.14
N ALA A 105 -6.64 -17.04 -1.08
CA ALA A 105 -7.43 -16.70 -2.26
C ALA A 105 -8.41 -17.84 -2.65
N ALA A 106 -8.01 -19.10 -2.51
CA ALA A 106 -8.87 -20.25 -2.77
C ALA A 106 -10.02 -20.32 -1.75
N ASP A 107 -9.73 -20.19 -0.46
CA ASP A 107 -10.74 -20.16 0.61
C ASP A 107 -11.69 -18.96 0.44
N THR A 108 -11.17 -17.79 0.05
CA THR A 108 -11.97 -16.58 -0.25
C THR A 108 -12.98 -16.85 -1.35
N LEU A 109 -12.54 -17.45 -2.48
CA LEU A 109 -13.41 -17.77 -3.60
C LEU A 109 -14.47 -18.80 -3.21
N ALA A 110 -14.08 -19.86 -2.50
CA ALA A 110 -14.99 -20.90 -2.04
C ALA A 110 -16.07 -20.34 -1.09
N LEU A 111 -15.73 -19.34 -0.27
CA LEU A 111 -16.68 -18.67 0.61
C LEU A 111 -17.60 -17.73 -0.17
N ALA A 112 -17.09 -17.00 -1.16
CA ALA A 112 -17.88 -16.15 -2.05
C ALA A 112 -18.91 -16.98 -2.85
N GLU A 113 -18.52 -18.13 -3.39
CA GLU A 113 -19.37 -19.05 -4.16
C GLU A 113 -20.55 -19.63 -3.36
N GLN A 114 -20.49 -19.57 -2.02
CA GLN A 114 -21.59 -20.01 -1.16
C GLN A 114 -22.63 -18.91 -0.89
N ALA A 115 -22.39 -17.67 -1.32
CA ALA A 115 -23.26 -16.55 -1.04
C ALA A 115 -24.59 -16.65 -1.81
N GLY A 116 -25.70 -16.50 -1.08
CA GLY A 116 -27.05 -16.51 -1.63
C GLY A 116 -27.63 -15.10 -1.87
N PRO A 117 -28.81 -14.99 -2.48
CA PRO A 117 -29.44 -13.69 -2.80
C PRO A 117 -29.83 -12.87 -1.57
N ASP A 118 -30.00 -13.51 -0.41
CA ASP A 118 -30.28 -12.84 0.87
C ASP A 118 -29.00 -12.45 1.65
N ASP A 119 -27.83 -12.84 1.15
CA ASP A 119 -26.54 -12.56 1.78
C ASP A 119 -25.94 -11.23 1.28
N LEU A 120 -24.99 -10.72 2.05
CA LEU A 120 -24.19 -9.55 1.72
C LEU A 120 -22.72 -9.93 1.81
N VAL A 121 -21.99 -9.76 0.71
CA VAL A 121 -20.54 -9.85 0.69
C VAL A 121 -19.96 -8.44 0.88
N VAL A 122 -19.16 -8.27 1.93
CA VAL A 122 -18.42 -7.03 2.20
C VAL A 122 -16.96 -7.29 1.85
N ALA A 123 -16.53 -6.78 0.70
CA ALA A 123 -15.14 -6.86 0.26
C ALA A 123 -14.34 -5.67 0.81
N LEU A 124 -13.37 -5.92 1.68
CA LEU A 124 -12.53 -4.88 2.28
C LEU A 124 -11.13 -4.98 1.68
N ILE A 125 -10.76 -4.00 0.86
CA ILE A 125 -9.54 -4.07 0.04
C ILE A 125 -8.60 -2.95 0.42
N THR A 126 -7.35 -3.28 0.73
CA THR A 126 -6.29 -2.29 0.93
C THR A 126 -5.14 -2.53 -0.05
N GLY A 127 -4.17 -1.63 -0.01
CA GLY A 127 -2.87 -1.83 -0.65
C GLY A 127 -2.26 -3.21 -0.40
N GLY A 128 -1.62 -3.77 -1.43
CA GLY A 128 -1.07 -5.13 -1.39
C GLY A 128 -2.07 -6.28 -1.64
N GLY A 129 -3.39 -6.03 -1.74
CA GLY A 129 -4.40 -7.07 -1.97
C GLY A 129 -4.15 -7.89 -3.26
N SER A 130 -3.48 -7.28 -4.23
CA SER A 130 -2.99 -7.92 -5.46
C SER A 130 -2.08 -9.12 -5.22
N ALA A 131 -1.22 -9.07 -4.19
CA ALA A 131 -0.25 -10.10 -3.83
C ALA A 131 -0.80 -11.08 -2.78
N ASN A 132 -1.73 -10.63 -1.92
CA ASN A 132 -2.40 -11.52 -0.96
C ASN A 132 -3.47 -12.41 -1.63
N TRP A 133 -4.28 -11.87 -2.54
CA TRP A 133 -5.29 -12.63 -3.28
C TRP A 133 -4.76 -13.15 -4.62
N VAL A 134 -3.94 -14.20 -4.54
CA VAL A 134 -3.35 -14.83 -5.73
C VAL A 134 -4.00 -16.16 -6.04
N ALA A 135 -4.94 -16.12 -6.98
CA ALA A 135 -5.53 -17.32 -7.57
C ALA A 135 -5.16 -17.36 -9.07
N PRO A 136 -4.15 -18.15 -9.50
CA PRO A 136 -3.87 -18.40 -10.92
C PRO A 136 -5.07 -18.98 -11.66
N ALA A 137 -5.12 -18.82 -12.99
CA ALA A 137 -6.09 -19.51 -13.84
C ALA A 137 -5.98 -21.05 -13.69
N ALA A 138 -7.05 -21.78 -14.03
CA ALA A 138 -7.04 -23.24 -13.92
C ALA A 138 -5.90 -23.85 -14.77
N GLY A 139 -5.12 -24.76 -14.17
CA GLY A 139 -3.98 -25.39 -14.84
C GLY A 139 -2.72 -24.50 -14.98
N LEU A 140 -2.70 -23.31 -14.39
CA LEU A 140 -1.54 -22.42 -14.37
C LEU A 140 -0.86 -22.44 -12.99
N ASP A 141 0.43 -22.77 -12.96
CA ASP A 141 1.21 -22.74 -11.73
C ASP A 141 1.54 -21.31 -11.26
N LEU A 142 1.71 -21.13 -9.95
CA LEU A 142 2.05 -19.85 -9.34
C LEU A 142 3.40 -19.33 -9.83
N ALA A 143 4.43 -20.19 -9.91
CA ALA A 143 5.76 -19.77 -10.34
C ALA A 143 5.77 -19.30 -11.80
N VAL A 144 5.00 -19.97 -12.66
CA VAL A 144 4.81 -19.55 -14.05
C VAL A 144 4.16 -18.17 -14.13
N LYS A 145 3.09 -17.93 -13.36
CA LYS A 145 2.41 -16.63 -13.30
C LYS A 145 3.33 -15.51 -12.78
N GLN A 146 4.12 -15.79 -11.74
CA GLN A 146 5.13 -14.87 -11.21
C GLN A 146 6.20 -14.57 -12.26
N GLY A 147 6.67 -15.59 -12.97
CA GLY A 147 7.64 -15.46 -14.06
C GLY A 147 7.17 -14.53 -15.17
N THR A 148 5.91 -14.66 -15.61
CA THR A 148 5.31 -13.74 -16.60
C THR A 148 5.25 -12.30 -16.09
N THR A 149 4.83 -12.10 -14.83
CA THR A 149 4.77 -10.76 -14.23
C THR A 149 6.16 -10.12 -14.16
N LYS A 150 7.17 -10.89 -13.74
CA LYS A 150 8.57 -10.44 -13.67
C LYS A 150 9.12 -10.10 -15.06
N ALA A 151 8.79 -10.87 -16.08
CA ALA A 151 9.21 -10.61 -17.45
C ALA A 151 8.59 -9.30 -17.99
N LEU A 152 7.31 -9.05 -17.73
CA LEU A 152 6.64 -7.80 -18.09
C LEU A 152 7.26 -6.59 -17.37
N LEU A 153 7.52 -6.68 -16.06
CA LEU A 153 8.20 -5.62 -15.31
C LEU A 153 9.57 -5.31 -15.92
N ARG A 154 10.38 -6.34 -16.21
CA ARG A 154 11.70 -6.19 -16.84
C ARG A 154 11.65 -5.59 -18.24
N SER A 155 10.55 -5.75 -18.95
CA SER A 155 10.35 -5.17 -20.29
C SER A 155 9.98 -3.68 -20.27
N GLY A 156 9.77 -3.09 -19.08
CA GLY A 156 9.27 -1.72 -18.95
C GLY A 156 7.80 -1.58 -19.32
N ALA A 157 7.01 -2.66 -19.20
CA ALA A 157 5.57 -2.60 -19.44
C ALA A 157 4.90 -1.69 -18.38
N PRO A 158 4.04 -0.73 -18.78
CA PRO A 158 3.31 0.09 -17.84
C PRO A 158 2.31 -0.77 -17.06
N ILE A 159 1.94 -0.31 -15.86
CA ILE A 159 1.12 -1.06 -14.92
C ILE A 159 -0.21 -1.54 -15.51
N ASP A 160 -0.83 -0.76 -16.40
CA ASP A 160 -2.10 -1.12 -17.06
C ASP A 160 -1.96 -2.34 -17.98
N ALA A 161 -0.83 -2.46 -18.69
CA ALA A 161 -0.54 -3.62 -19.53
C ALA A 161 -0.29 -4.88 -18.67
N ILE A 162 0.45 -4.71 -17.57
CA ILE A 162 0.71 -5.78 -16.61
C ILE A 162 -0.62 -6.26 -15.99
N ASN A 163 -1.46 -5.33 -15.56
CA ASN A 163 -2.76 -5.63 -14.95
C ASN A 163 -3.71 -6.30 -15.96
N THR A 164 -3.69 -5.90 -17.22
CA THR A 164 -4.44 -6.58 -18.28
C THR A 164 -4.06 -8.05 -18.38
N VAL A 165 -2.77 -8.38 -18.44
CA VAL A 165 -2.32 -9.79 -18.44
C VAL A 165 -2.67 -10.50 -17.12
N ARG A 166 -2.42 -9.86 -15.97
CA ARG A 166 -2.67 -10.44 -14.64
C ARG A 166 -4.13 -10.78 -14.40
N LYS A 167 -5.07 -9.96 -14.87
CA LYS A 167 -6.52 -10.20 -14.78
C LYS A 167 -6.91 -11.45 -15.56
N HIS A 168 -6.37 -11.66 -16.76
CA HIS A 168 -6.68 -12.80 -17.62
C HIS A 168 -5.97 -14.10 -17.23
N LEU A 169 -4.98 -14.03 -16.33
CA LEU A 169 -4.30 -15.18 -15.73
C LEU A 169 -4.76 -15.45 -14.28
N SER A 170 -5.96 -15.01 -13.91
CA SER A 170 -6.44 -15.10 -12.54
C SER A 170 -7.89 -15.54 -12.42
N ARG A 171 -8.18 -16.33 -11.39
CA ARG A 171 -9.53 -16.73 -10.98
C ARG A 171 -10.27 -15.69 -10.13
N ILE A 172 -9.57 -14.74 -9.49
CA ILE A 172 -10.17 -13.80 -8.53
C ILE A 172 -10.21 -12.34 -9.01
N LYS A 173 -9.24 -11.94 -9.85
CA LYS A 173 -9.08 -10.55 -10.33
C LYS A 173 -10.05 -10.23 -11.48
N GLY A 174 -10.20 -8.96 -11.81
CA GLY A 174 -11.00 -8.47 -12.95
C GLY A 174 -12.47 -8.88 -12.84
N GLY A 175 -13.11 -8.55 -11.72
CA GLY A 175 -14.54 -8.76 -11.50
C GLY A 175 -14.95 -10.18 -11.10
N ARG A 176 -14.01 -11.13 -11.08
CA ARG A 176 -14.34 -12.54 -10.82
C ARG A 176 -14.75 -12.83 -9.38
N LEU A 177 -14.33 -12.04 -8.41
CA LEU A 177 -14.83 -12.17 -7.04
C LEU A 177 -16.31 -11.74 -6.95
N ALA A 178 -16.67 -10.64 -7.62
CA ALA A 178 -18.08 -10.24 -7.71
C ALA A 178 -18.92 -11.31 -8.42
N ARG A 179 -18.41 -11.88 -9.53
CA ARG A 179 -19.10 -12.98 -10.23
C ARG A 179 -19.23 -14.24 -9.36
N ALA A 180 -18.21 -14.57 -8.55
CA ALA A 180 -18.27 -15.70 -7.64
C ALA A 180 -19.34 -15.51 -6.54
N ALA A 181 -19.53 -14.27 -6.08
CA ALA A 181 -20.53 -13.93 -5.07
C ALA A 181 -21.97 -13.83 -5.60
N TYR A 182 -22.18 -13.77 -6.92
CA TYR A 182 -23.51 -13.63 -7.51
C TYR A 182 -24.38 -14.86 -7.17
N PRO A 183 -25.64 -14.69 -6.71
CA PRO A 183 -26.46 -13.47 -6.78
C PRO A 183 -26.46 -12.57 -5.55
N ALA A 184 -25.55 -12.76 -4.59
CA ALA A 184 -25.48 -11.91 -3.40
C ALA A 184 -25.12 -10.46 -3.73
N LYS A 185 -25.52 -9.54 -2.86
CA LYS A 185 -25.08 -8.14 -2.94
C LYS A 185 -23.59 -8.05 -2.58
N VAL A 186 -22.81 -7.29 -3.35
CA VAL A 186 -21.38 -7.05 -3.09
C VAL A 186 -21.15 -5.57 -2.79
N VAL A 187 -20.62 -5.26 -1.61
CA VAL A 187 -20.19 -3.91 -1.24
C VAL A 187 -18.68 -3.93 -1.03
N THR A 188 -17.95 -3.17 -1.85
CA THR A 188 -16.51 -3.04 -1.74
C THR A 188 -16.13 -1.72 -1.09
N LEU A 189 -15.38 -1.78 0.00
CA LEU A 189 -14.77 -0.62 0.65
C LEU A 189 -13.25 -0.72 0.47
N ALA A 190 -12.67 0.28 -0.18
CA ALA A 190 -11.26 0.27 -0.54
C ALA A 190 -10.48 1.39 0.16
N ILE A 191 -9.31 1.04 0.69
CA ILE A 191 -8.26 1.99 1.07
C ILE A 191 -7.25 1.99 -0.06
N SER A 192 -7.15 3.11 -0.77
CA SER A 192 -6.38 3.22 -2.00
C SER A 192 -4.92 3.57 -1.72
N ASP A 193 -4.01 2.85 -2.36
CA ASP A 193 -2.57 3.14 -2.46
C ASP A 193 -2.11 3.23 -3.92
N VAL A 194 -3.04 3.46 -4.85
CA VAL A 194 -2.76 3.46 -6.29
C VAL A 194 -3.04 4.82 -6.93
N PRO A 195 -2.34 5.17 -8.01
CA PRO A 195 -2.55 6.44 -8.69
C PRO A 195 -4.01 6.66 -9.11
N ARG A 196 -4.52 7.86 -8.86
CA ARG A 196 -5.89 8.31 -9.21
C ARG A 196 -7.03 7.48 -8.62
N ASP A 197 -6.75 6.61 -7.66
CA ASP A 197 -7.75 5.77 -6.97
C ASP A 197 -8.63 4.90 -7.90
N ASP A 198 -8.09 4.47 -9.04
CA ASP A 198 -8.85 3.70 -10.04
C ASP A 198 -9.28 2.32 -9.47
N PRO A 199 -10.60 2.04 -9.34
CA PRO A 199 -11.09 0.78 -8.79
C PRO A 199 -10.63 -0.47 -9.55
N SER A 200 -10.35 -0.35 -10.86
CA SER A 200 -9.89 -1.46 -11.69
C SER A 200 -8.42 -1.83 -11.46
N VAL A 201 -7.66 -0.90 -10.88
CA VAL A 201 -6.25 -1.05 -10.54
C VAL A 201 -6.08 -1.56 -9.10
N ILE A 202 -6.89 -1.06 -8.16
CA ILE A 202 -6.88 -1.48 -6.74
C ILE A 202 -7.07 -3.00 -6.66
N ALA A 203 -6.06 -3.71 -6.15
CA ALA A 203 -6.01 -5.19 -6.12
C ALA A 203 -6.30 -5.90 -7.47
N SER A 204 -6.10 -5.20 -8.60
CA SER A 204 -6.52 -5.63 -9.94
C SER A 204 -8.04 -5.86 -10.08
N GLY A 205 -8.83 -5.05 -9.37
CA GLY A 205 -10.27 -4.92 -9.53
C GLY A 205 -11.04 -6.22 -9.37
N PRO A 206 -10.94 -6.97 -8.26
CA PRO A 206 -11.61 -8.26 -8.10
C PRO A 206 -13.15 -8.16 -8.12
N THR A 207 -13.71 -6.99 -7.79
CA THR A 207 -15.16 -6.77 -7.69
C THR A 207 -15.72 -5.77 -8.71
N VAL A 208 -14.90 -5.34 -9.68
CA VAL A 208 -15.29 -4.36 -10.72
C VAL A 208 -15.14 -4.97 -12.12
N PRO A 209 -15.92 -4.53 -13.12
CA PRO A 209 -15.82 -5.06 -14.47
C PRO A 209 -14.45 -4.81 -15.09
N ASP A 210 -14.02 -5.75 -15.92
CA ASP A 210 -12.77 -5.64 -16.67
C ASP A 210 -13.07 -5.42 -18.15
N ALA A 211 -12.81 -4.19 -18.63
CA ALA A 211 -13.05 -3.81 -20.01
C ALA A 211 -12.03 -4.39 -21.00
N SER A 212 -10.84 -4.81 -20.53
CA SER A 212 -9.86 -5.46 -21.41
C SER A 212 -10.24 -6.91 -21.68
N THR A 213 -9.63 -7.48 -22.71
CA THR A 213 -9.97 -8.80 -23.24
C THR A 213 -8.77 -9.74 -23.23
N LEU A 214 -9.02 -11.02 -23.45
CA LEU A 214 -7.95 -11.99 -23.74
C LEU A 214 -7.08 -11.56 -24.94
N ALA A 215 -7.66 -10.87 -25.93
CA ALA A 215 -6.92 -10.35 -27.07
C ALA A 215 -5.94 -9.24 -26.66
N ASP A 216 -6.37 -8.33 -25.78
CA ASP A 216 -5.52 -7.26 -25.25
C ASP A 216 -4.37 -7.84 -24.41
N ALA A 217 -4.64 -8.90 -23.63
CA ALA A 217 -3.60 -9.59 -22.86
C ALA A 217 -2.53 -10.23 -23.78
N ARG A 218 -2.93 -10.88 -24.87
CA ARG A 218 -1.99 -11.42 -25.87
C ARG A 218 -1.21 -10.30 -26.57
N ALA A 219 -1.91 -9.24 -26.98
CA ALA A 219 -1.30 -8.08 -27.63
C ALA A 219 -0.29 -7.36 -26.70
N ALA A 220 -0.56 -7.31 -25.39
CA ALA A 220 0.38 -6.76 -24.42
C ALA A 220 1.68 -7.58 -24.35
N LEU A 221 1.58 -8.92 -24.26
CA LEU A 221 2.76 -9.78 -24.26
C LEU A 221 3.60 -9.61 -25.55
N GLU A 222 2.95 -9.54 -26.70
CA GLU A 222 3.61 -9.31 -27.99
C GLU A 222 4.28 -7.94 -28.06
N ARG A 223 3.55 -6.87 -27.72
CA ARG A 223 4.05 -5.49 -27.75
C ARG A 223 5.31 -5.32 -26.90
N TYR A 224 5.35 -5.97 -25.74
CA TYR A 224 6.48 -5.91 -24.81
C TYR A 224 7.50 -7.04 -25.01
N LYS A 225 7.37 -7.81 -26.11
CA LYS A 225 8.29 -8.88 -26.52
C LYS A 225 8.52 -9.92 -25.42
N VAL A 226 7.49 -10.20 -24.63
CA VAL A 226 7.51 -11.23 -23.58
C VAL A 226 6.98 -12.53 -24.18
N THR A 227 7.88 -13.48 -24.42
CA THR A 227 7.49 -14.83 -24.86
C THR A 227 6.73 -15.54 -23.74
N PRO A 228 5.46 -15.92 -23.94
CA PRO A 228 4.70 -16.61 -22.90
C PRO A 228 5.18 -18.04 -22.70
N HIS A 229 5.15 -18.50 -21.44
CA HIS A 229 5.21 -19.94 -21.15
C HIS A 229 4.04 -20.68 -21.84
N PRO A 230 4.18 -21.95 -22.24
CA PRO A 230 3.09 -22.69 -22.90
C PRO A 230 1.76 -22.69 -22.11
N ASP A 231 1.82 -22.80 -20.79
CA ASP A 231 0.62 -22.72 -19.94
C ASP A 231 -0.05 -21.35 -19.96
N VAL A 232 0.74 -20.28 -20.07
CA VAL A 232 0.21 -18.91 -20.20
C VAL A 232 -0.44 -18.73 -21.57
N ALA A 233 0.21 -19.21 -22.64
CA ALA A 233 -0.36 -19.17 -23.98
C ALA A 233 -1.67 -19.96 -24.06
N ARG A 234 -1.73 -21.13 -23.43
CA ARG A 234 -2.95 -21.94 -23.30
C ARG A 234 -4.03 -21.20 -22.50
N ALA A 235 -3.71 -20.66 -21.33
CA ALA A 235 -4.65 -19.93 -20.50
C ALA A 235 -5.23 -18.71 -21.23
N LEU A 236 -4.39 -17.95 -21.95
CA LEU A 236 -4.84 -16.78 -22.72
C LEU A 236 -5.58 -17.15 -24.01
N SER A 237 -5.53 -18.40 -24.46
CA SER A 237 -6.28 -18.87 -25.63
C SER A 237 -7.61 -19.52 -25.27
N ASP A 238 -7.85 -19.79 -23.98
CA ASP A 238 -9.08 -20.38 -23.47
C ASP A 238 -10.16 -19.31 -23.24
N PRO A 239 -11.28 -19.31 -23.98
CA PRO A 239 -12.38 -18.37 -23.79
C PRO A 239 -12.98 -18.40 -22.38
N ALA A 240 -12.88 -19.52 -21.65
CA ALA A 240 -13.36 -19.61 -20.26
C ALA A 240 -12.58 -18.70 -19.29
N ASN A 241 -11.37 -18.28 -19.68
CA ASN A 241 -10.56 -17.33 -18.93
C ASN A 241 -10.88 -15.86 -19.26
N GLU A 242 -11.88 -15.56 -20.08
CA GLU A 242 -12.32 -14.18 -20.26
C GLU A 242 -12.86 -13.59 -18.94
N SER A 243 -12.53 -12.33 -18.65
CA SER A 243 -12.99 -11.64 -17.46
C SER A 243 -14.43 -11.12 -17.63
N PRO A 244 -15.23 -11.06 -16.56
CA PRO A 244 -16.53 -10.40 -16.56
C PRO A 244 -16.45 -8.97 -17.13
N LYS A 245 -17.29 -8.69 -18.12
CA LYS A 245 -17.30 -7.42 -18.88
C LYS A 245 -18.31 -6.43 -18.28
N PRO A 246 -18.20 -5.12 -18.62
CA PRO A 246 -19.28 -4.18 -18.34
C PRO A 246 -20.61 -4.72 -18.89
N GLY A 247 -21.64 -4.77 -18.04
CA GLY A 247 -22.95 -5.35 -18.37
C GLY A 247 -23.17 -6.80 -17.93
N ASP A 248 -22.18 -7.46 -17.31
CA ASP A 248 -22.39 -8.75 -16.63
C ASP A 248 -23.37 -8.56 -15.43
N PRO A 249 -24.40 -9.42 -15.26
CA PRO A 249 -25.39 -9.30 -14.18
C PRO A 249 -24.79 -9.26 -12.77
N ALA A 250 -23.60 -9.84 -12.57
CA ALA A 250 -22.90 -9.79 -11.29
C ALA A 250 -22.66 -8.34 -10.80
N PHE A 251 -22.58 -7.37 -11.71
CA PHE A 251 -22.33 -5.98 -11.36
C PHE A 251 -23.58 -5.16 -11.06
N GLU A 252 -24.79 -5.68 -11.34
CA GLU A 252 -26.05 -5.00 -10.99
C GLU A 252 -26.24 -4.87 -9.47
N HIS A 253 -25.62 -5.76 -8.70
CA HIS A 253 -25.67 -5.79 -7.24
C HIS A 253 -24.30 -5.49 -6.59
N ALA A 254 -23.34 -4.98 -7.36
CA ALA A 254 -22.02 -4.62 -6.88
C ALA A 254 -21.88 -3.10 -6.73
N SER A 255 -21.28 -2.66 -5.62
CA SER A 255 -20.90 -1.26 -5.42
C SER A 255 -19.45 -1.18 -4.92
N PHE A 256 -18.77 -0.09 -5.27
CA PHE A 256 -17.39 0.15 -4.90
C PHE A 256 -17.24 1.57 -4.35
N THR A 257 -16.61 1.73 -3.19
CA THR A 257 -16.32 3.02 -2.58
C THR A 257 -14.89 3.05 -2.09
N VAL A 258 -14.13 4.07 -2.49
CA VAL A 258 -12.84 4.39 -1.87
C VAL A 258 -13.13 5.18 -0.60
N VAL A 259 -12.80 4.60 0.56
CA VAL A 259 -13.08 5.18 1.88
C VAL A 259 -11.89 5.94 2.48
N SER A 260 -10.70 5.74 1.92
CA SER A 260 -9.49 6.48 2.28
C SER A 260 -8.53 6.52 1.10
N ARG A 261 -7.86 7.66 0.94
CA ARG A 261 -6.89 7.98 -0.11
C ARG A 261 -5.59 8.52 0.48
N PRO A 262 -4.47 8.52 -0.26
CA PRO A 262 -3.23 9.21 0.15
C PRO A 262 -3.45 10.70 0.46
N ALA A 263 -4.34 11.36 -0.28
CA ALA A 263 -4.72 12.75 -0.05
C ALA A 263 -5.32 13.00 1.35
N ASP A 264 -6.04 12.02 1.92
CA ASP A 264 -6.67 12.16 3.23
C ASP A 264 -5.61 12.11 4.35
N ALA A 265 -4.62 11.22 4.23
CA ALA A 265 -3.48 11.18 5.13
C ALA A 265 -2.62 12.44 5.05
N LEU A 266 -2.37 12.94 3.83
CA LEU A 266 -1.65 14.19 3.62
C LEU A 266 -2.39 15.37 4.27
N ALA A 267 -3.72 15.46 4.10
CA ALA A 267 -4.53 16.51 4.70
C ALA A 267 -4.49 16.49 6.24
N ALA A 268 -4.51 15.31 6.86
CA ALA A 268 -4.39 15.18 8.32
C ALA A 268 -3.01 15.62 8.85
N ALA A 269 -1.94 15.30 8.12
CA ALA A 269 -0.59 15.76 8.44
C ALA A 269 -0.45 17.28 8.28
N ILE A 270 -0.97 17.85 7.18
CA ILE A 270 -1.03 19.30 6.94
C ILE A 270 -1.73 20.00 8.11
N LYS A 271 -2.93 19.53 8.46
CA LYS A 271 -3.71 20.12 9.56
C LYS A 271 -2.93 20.12 10.87
N THR A 272 -2.24 19.03 11.18
CA THR A 272 -1.43 18.92 12.41
C THR A 272 -0.29 19.95 12.45
N LEU A 273 0.33 20.24 11.30
CA LEU A 273 1.38 21.25 11.17
C LEU A 273 0.81 22.67 11.27
N GLU A 274 -0.31 22.95 10.59
CA GLU A 274 -0.98 24.25 10.62
C GLU A 274 -1.49 24.61 12.02
N ASP A 275 -2.07 23.64 12.74
CA ASP A 275 -2.51 23.81 14.13
C ASP A 275 -1.32 24.11 15.07
N ALA A 276 -0.10 23.75 14.70
CA ALA A 276 1.14 24.09 15.40
C ALA A 276 1.76 25.43 14.95
N GLY A 277 1.07 26.20 14.11
CA GLY A 277 1.52 27.50 13.60
C GLY A 277 2.56 27.43 12.49
N VAL A 278 2.76 26.25 11.88
CA VAL A 278 3.68 26.05 10.76
C VAL A 278 2.98 26.39 9.44
N GLU A 279 3.67 27.13 8.58
CA GLU A 279 3.24 27.28 7.19
C GLU A 279 3.49 25.99 6.41
N VAL A 280 2.49 25.47 5.73
CA VAL A 280 2.66 24.24 4.94
C VAL A 280 2.71 24.54 3.45
N ARG A 281 3.68 23.96 2.75
CA ARG A 281 3.81 23.99 1.29
C ARG A 281 3.83 22.56 0.76
N VAL A 282 2.78 22.19 0.04
CA VAL A 282 2.72 20.88 -0.63
C VAL A 282 3.61 20.94 -1.87
N VAL A 283 4.70 20.18 -1.86
CA VAL A 283 5.68 20.14 -2.97
C VAL A 283 5.41 19.00 -3.95
N GLY A 284 4.53 18.06 -3.58
CA GLY A 284 3.96 17.06 -4.49
C GLY A 284 3.12 16.03 -3.74
N ALA A 285 1.86 15.84 -4.14
CA ALA A 285 0.95 14.93 -3.44
C ALA A 285 1.07 13.46 -3.87
N ASP A 286 1.64 13.22 -5.05
CA ASP A 286 1.75 11.90 -5.70
C ASP A 286 3.08 11.84 -6.48
N LEU A 287 4.19 12.01 -5.76
CA LEU A 287 5.53 11.99 -6.36
C LEU A 287 5.96 10.55 -6.65
N GLU A 288 6.36 10.31 -7.90
CA GLU A 288 7.09 9.13 -8.33
C GLU A 288 8.50 9.57 -8.76
N GLY A 289 9.51 8.73 -8.53
CA GLY A 289 10.88 9.03 -8.96
C GLY A 289 11.95 8.33 -8.13
N GLU A 290 13.21 8.65 -8.40
CA GLU A 290 14.35 8.16 -7.62
C GLU A 290 14.44 8.93 -6.29
N ALA A 291 14.50 8.21 -5.18
CA ALA A 291 14.43 8.78 -3.83
C ALA A 291 15.48 9.88 -3.58
N ARG A 292 16.69 9.71 -4.12
CA ARG A 292 17.79 10.68 -3.99
C ARG A 292 17.57 11.96 -4.78
N GLU A 293 16.94 11.86 -5.94
CA GLU A 293 16.70 13.00 -6.83
C GLU A 293 15.66 13.91 -6.19
N VAL A 294 14.54 13.33 -5.73
CA VAL A 294 13.49 14.06 -5.00
C VAL A 294 14.04 14.68 -3.70
N ALA A 295 14.90 13.97 -2.97
CA ALA A 295 15.57 14.52 -1.79
C ALA A 295 16.44 15.75 -2.12
N ALA A 296 17.19 15.71 -3.23
CA ALA A 296 18.01 16.84 -3.66
C ALA A 296 17.17 18.05 -4.09
N GLU A 297 16.05 17.83 -4.77
CA GLU A 297 15.10 18.88 -5.12
C GLU A 297 14.50 19.55 -3.88
N HIS A 298 14.03 18.76 -2.91
CA HIS A 298 13.49 19.29 -1.66
C HIS A 298 14.56 20.03 -0.83
N ALA A 299 15.81 19.54 -0.81
CA ALA A 299 16.93 20.24 -0.18
C ALA A 299 17.20 21.61 -0.84
N ALA A 300 17.12 21.69 -2.17
CA ALA A 300 17.30 22.93 -2.90
C ALA A 300 16.20 23.95 -2.57
N ILE A 301 14.94 23.52 -2.49
CA ILE A 301 13.82 24.38 -2.05
C ILE A 301 14.09 24.89 -0.63
N ALA A 302 14.45 23.99 0.29
CA ALA A 302 14.71 24.34 1.69
C ALA A 302 15.87 25.34 1.84
N ARG A 303 16.94 25.21 1.06
CA ARG A 303 18.06 26.18 1.04
C ARG A 303 17.64 27.57 0.56
N GLY A 304 16.61 27.66 -0.28
CA GLY A 304 16.04 28.93 -0.73
C GLY A 304 15.07 29.57 0.27
N LEU A 305 14.76 28.91 1.38
CA LEU A 305 13.91 29.46 2.43
C LEU A 305 14.74 30.32 3.39
N GLU A 306 14.80 31.62 3.11
CA GLU A 306 15.50 32.62 3.93
C GLU A 306 14.51 33.56 4.63
N ALA A 307 14.92 34.11 5.78
CA ALA A 307 14.17 35.15 6.53
C ALA A 307 12.69 34.81 6.78
N LEU A 308 12.41 33.56 7.18
CA LEU A 308 11.06 33.07 7.41
C LEU A 308 10.40 33.76 8.61
N ALA A 309 9.18 34.30 8.40
CA ALA A 309 8.38 34.91 9.48
C ALA A 309 7.79 33.87 10.46
N ARG A 310 7.72 32.61 10.04
CA ARG A 310 7.28 31.45 10.82
C ARG A 310 7.87 30.17 10.20
N PRO A 311 7.93 29.06 10.93
CA PRO A 311 8.44 27.80 10.38
C PRO A 311 7.65 27.37 9.14
N VAL A 312 8.33 26.75 8.17
CA VAL A 312 7.75 26.22 6.94
C VAL A 312 7.96 24.72 6.88
N ALA A 313 6.90 23.95 6.61
CA ALA A 313 6.97 22.53 6.29
C ALA A 313 6.75 22.33 4.79
N LEU A 314 7.75 21.75 4.12
CA LEU A 314 7.59 21.16 2.79
C LEU A 314 7.04 19.75 2.98
N ILE A 315 5.88 19.46 2.40
CA ILE A 315 5.23 18.15 2.54
C ILE A 315 5.00 17.50 1.17
N SER A 316 5.26 16.19 1.10
CA SER A 316 4.96 15.39 -0.09
C SER A 316 4.45 14.00 0.25
N GLY A 317 3.71 13.42 -0.70
CA GLY A 317 3.26 12.03 -0.72
C GLY A 317 3.64 11.36 -2.04
N GLY A 318 3.15 10.14 -2.28
CA GLY A 318 3.44 9.30 -3.44
C GLY A 318 4.30 8.09 -3.08
N GLU A 319 4.97 7.50 -4.05
CA GLU A 319 5.79 6.29 -3.86
C GLU A 319 7.12 6.44 -4.59
N LEU A 320 8.19 6.63 -3.82
CA LEU A 320 9.53 6.74 -4.40
C LEU A 320 10.14 5.36 -4.65
N THR A 321 11.08 5.32 -5.58
CA THR A 321 11.82 4.12 -5.94
C THR A 321 13.30 4.28 -5.67
N VAL A 322 13.99 3.15 -5.57
CA VAL A 322 15.45 3.09 -5.43
C VAL A 322 16.02 2.20 -6.52
N THR A 323 16.94 2.75 -7.30
CA THR A 323 17.78 1.96 -8.19
C THR A 323 18.86 1.26 -7.37
N ILE A 324 18.70 -0.05 -7.13
CA ILE A 324 19.66 -0.86 -6.37
C ILE A 324 20.96 -1.01 -7.16
N ARG A 325 22.05 -0.51 -6.57
CA ARG A 325 23.43 -0.57 -7.08
C ARG A 325 24.35 -1.37 -6.16
N GLY A 326 24.15 -1.26 -4.84
CA GLY A 326 24.87 -2.04 -3.84
C GLY A 326 24.48 -3.52 -3.88
N GLN A 327 25.40 -4.39 -3.46
CA GLN A 327 25.18 -5.84 -3.48
C GLN A 327 24.49 -6.36 -2.21
N ASN A 328 24.79 -5.74 -1.06
CA ASN A 328 24.38 -6.23 0.26
C ASN A 328 23.73 -5.15 1.15
N GLY A 329 23.51 -3.94 0.62
CA GLY A 329 22.90 -2.87 1.39
C GLY A 329 21.47 -3.18 1.80
N ARG A 330 21.07 -2.71 2.98
CA ARG A 330 19.70 -2.78 3.48
C ARG A 330 19.11 -1.38 3.53
N GLY A 331 17.90 -1.22 3.02
CA GLY A 331 17.24 0.07 2.98
C GLY A 331 15.89 0.02 2.30
N GLY A 332 15.24 1.17 2.27
CA GLY A 332 14.04 1.44 1.51
C GLY A 332 14.02 2.87 0.97
N PRO A 333 13.06 3.20 0.09
CA PRO A 333 12.95 4.53 -0.51
C PRO A 333 12.89 5.69 0.50
N ASN A 334 12.16 5.57 1.60
CA ASN A 334 12.02 6.65 2.58
C ASN A 334 13.29 6.87 3.41
N GLN A 335 13.96 5.78 3.80
CA GLN A 335 15.27 5.85 4.44
C GLN A 335 16.31 6.44 3.49
N GLU A 336 16.33 6.01 2.22
CA GLU A 336 17.26 6.53 1.23
C GLU A 336 17.02 8.02 0.94
N TYR A 337 15.76 8.44 0.82
CA TYR A 337 15.36 9.84 0.74
C TYR A 337 15.87 10.64 1.95
N ALA A 338 15.64 10.15 3.17
CA ALA A 338 16.04 10.84 4.40
C ALA A 338 17.58 10.99 4.50
N LEU A 339 18.32 9.95 4.14
CA LEU A 339 19.79 9.98 4.12
C LEU A 339 20.33 10.94 3.06
N ALA A 340 19.76 10.91 1.84
CA ALA A 340 20.12 11.81 0.76
C ALA A 340 19.81 13.27 1.11
N LEU A 341 18.68 13.52 1.77
CA LEU A 341 18.28 14.84 2.23
C LEU A 341 19.26 15.37 3.30
N ALA A 342 19.59 14.54 4.29
CA ALA A 342 20.57 14.91 5.32
C ALA A 342 21.95 15.21 4.70
N HIS A 343 22.40 14.40 3.75
CA HIS A 343 23.64 14.65 3.01
C HIS A 343 23.59 15.99 2.27
N ALA A 344 22.51 16.24 1.53
CA ALA A 344 22.32 17.46 0.74
C ALA A 344 22.15 18.73 1.61
N LEU A 345 21.73 18.61 2.86
CA LEU A 345 21.58 19.71 3.83
C LEU A 345 22.73 19.83 4.83
N ARG A 346 23.86 19.12 4.60
CA ARG A 346 25.06 19.26 5.43
C ARG A 346 25.49 20.73 5.54
N GLY A 347 25.77 21.16 6.77
CA GLY A 347 26.14 22.54 7.11
C GLY A 347 24.96 23.52 7.23
N VAL A 348 23.72 23.09 6.97
CA VAL A 348 22.51 23.90 7.20
C VAL A 348 21.96 23.59 8.59
N SER A 349 21.60 24.63 9.35
CA SER A 349 20.97 24.50 10.67
C SER A 349 19.46 24.74 10.59
N GLY A 350 18.75 24.52 11.70
CA GLY A 350 17.33 24.91 11.78
C GLY A 350 16.37 24.06 10.95
N TRP A 351 16.69 22.80 10.66
CA TRP A 351 15.79 21.90 9.92
C TRP A 351 15.63 20.55 10.61
N SER A 352 14.55 19.85 10.29
CA SER A 352 14.34 18.44 10.64
C SER A 352 13.41 17.82 9.60
N ALA A 353 13.55 16.54 9.28
CA ALA A 353 12.68 15.86 8.35
C ALA A 353 12.29 14.47 8.85
N LEU A 354 11.11 14.02 8.44
CA LEU A 354 10.62 12.66 8.59
C LEU A 354 10.17 12.18 7.22
N ALA A 355 10.59 10.98 6.86
CA ALA A 355 10.07 10.25 5.70
C ALA A 355 9.70 8.85 6.15
N GLY A 356 8.51 8.37 5.79
CA GLY A 356 8.14 6.99 6.07
C GLY A 356 6.99 6.46 5.22
N ASP A 357 6.96 5.14 5.07
CA ASP A 357 5.85 4.39 4.49
C ASP A 357 4.74 4.28 5.54
N THR A 358 3.51 4.63 5.16
CA THR A 358 2.36 4.60 6.05
C THR A 358 1.95 3.19 6.46
N ASP A 359 2.49 2.13 5.82
CA ASP A 359 2.30 0.74 6.24
C ASP A 359 3.17 0.30 7.43
N GLY A 360 4.18 1.11 7.77
CA GLY A 360 5.10 0.85 8.87
C GLY A 360 6.37 0.08 8.51
N ALA A 361 6.65 -0.15 7.22
CA ALA A 361 7.86 -0.80 6.74
C ALA A 361 8.36 -0.21 5.40
N ASP A 362 9.57 0.33 5.41
CA ASP A 362 10.26 0.91 4.26
C ASP A 362 11.40 -0.01 3.83
N GLY A 363 11.14 -0.85 2.83
CA GLY A 363 12.05 -1.93 2.44
C GLY A 363 12.06 -3.08 3.46
N GLY A 364 13.23 -3.68 3.68
CA GLY A 364 13.40 -4.76 4.65
C GLY A 364 12.96 -6.16 4.19
N GLY A 365 12.91 -7.09 5.15
CA GLY A 365 12.61 -8.51 4.92
C GLY A 365 11.13 -8.89 5.05
N GLY A 366 10.28 -7.93 5.45
CA GLY A 366 8.89 -8.18 5.81
C GLY A 366 8.71 -8.53 7.29
N SER A 367 9.63 -8.10 8.14
CA SER A 367 9.57 -8.28 9.60
C SER A 367 8.78 -7.14 10.26
N PRO A 368 8.04 -7.40 11.35
CA PRO A 368 7.37 -6.36 12.15
C PRO A 368 8.33 -5.32 12.75
N GLU A 369 9.63 -5.64 12.81
CA GLU A 369 10.70 -4.80 13.35
C GLU A 369 11.41 -3.99 12.26
N ASP A 370 11.03 -4.16 10.98
CA ASP A 370 11.56 -3.35 9.90
C ASP A 370 11.24 -1.86 10.14
N PRO A 371 12.16 -0.94 9.80
CA PRO A 371 11.91 0.49 9.95
C PRO A 371 10.85 0.94 8.95
N ALA A 372 9.97 1.85 9.36
CA ALA A 372 9.01 2.52 8.48
C ALA A 372 9.66 3.64 7.64
N GLY A 373 10.91 4.02 7.94
CA GLY A 373 11.58 5.18 7.36
C GLY A 373 12.65 5.74 8.28
N ALA A 374 12.82 7.06 8.30
CA ALA A 374 13.76 7.74 9.20
C ALA A 374 13.34 9.16 9.57
N VAL A 375 13.90 9.64 10.69
CA VAL A 375 13.78 11.03 11.16
C VAL A 375 15.19 11.63 11.25
N VAL A 376 15.45 12.69 10.49
CA VAL A 376 16.79 13.27 10.33
C VAL A 376 16.81 14.75 10.66
N ASP A 377 17.93 15.22 11.21
CA ASP A 377 18.19 16.62 11.54
C ASP A 377 19.72 16.89 11.54
N PRO A 378 20.21 18.12 11.79
CA PRO A 378 21.64 18.38 11.89
C PRO A 378 22.37 17.47 12.90
N GLY A 379 21.72 17.08 14.00
CA GLY A 379 22.28 16.18 15.00
C GLY A 379 22.51 14.76 14.46
N THR A 380 21.75 14.31 13.46
CA THR A 380 22.03 13.05 12.75
C THR A 380 23.41 13.08 12.10
N LEU A 381 23.77 14.20 11.45
CA LEU A 381 25.08 14.37 10.81
C LEU A 381 26.20 14.48 11.85
N GLU A 382 25.97 15.15 12.97
CA GLU A 382 26.93 15.22 14.09
C GLU A 382 27.22 13.82 14.66
N ARG A 383 26.18 13.00 14.86
CA ARG A 383 26.32 11.60 15.28
C ARG A 383 27.06 10.75 14.25
N ALA A 384 26.79 10.95 12.97
CA ALA A 384 27.47 10.25 11.88
C ALA A 384 28.97 10.61 11.85
N ASP A 385 29.31 11.89 11.92
CA ASP A 385 30.69 12.37 11.92
C ASP A 385 31.46 11.87 13.15
N ALA A 386 30.84 11.89 14.34
CA ALA A 386 31.42 11.35 15.56
C ALA A 386 31.73 9.84 15.48
N LYS A 387 31.02 9.11 14.63
CA LYS A 387 31.20 7.67 14.38
C LYS A 387 32.02 7.38 13.11
N GLY A 388 32.47 8.41 12.39
CA GLY A 388 33.20 8.26 11.13
C GLY A 388 32.37 7.67 9.98
N LEU A 389 31.05 7.87 10.00
CA LEU A 389 30.15 7.34 8.97
C LEU A 389 30.10 8.27 7.77
N ASP A 390 30.41 7.75 6.59
CA ASP A 390 30.29 8.49 5.33
C ASP A 390 28.91 8.31 4.69
N THR A 391 28.07 9.34 4.81
CA THR A 391 26.75 9.40 4.16
C THR A 391 26.78 9.07 2.66
N ALA A 392 27.82 9.48 1.92
CA ALA A 392 27.92 9.21 0.48
C ALA A 392 28.20 7.73 0.20
N HIS A 393 29.00 7.07 1.03
CA HIS A 393 29.24 5.63 0.96
C HIS A 393 27.96 4.82 1.23
N PHE A 394 27.24 5.11 2.30
CA PHE A 394 25.99 4.40 2.63
C PHE A 394 24.93 4.58 1.54
N LEU A 395 24.85 5.78 0.94
CA LEU A 395 24.05 5.98 -0.26
C LEU A 395 24.58 5.09 -1.40
N ALA A 396 25.86 5.17 -1.78
CA ALA A 396 26.40 4.36 -2.89
C ALA A 396 26.10 2.85 -2.77
N GLU A 397 26.11 2.31 -1.55
CA GLU A 397 25.84 0.89 -1.26
C GLU A 397 24.34 0.56 -1.03
N ASN A 398 23.43 1.53 -1.11
CA ASN A 398 22.01 1.37 -0.75
C ASN A 398 21.82 0.79 0.67
N ASP A 399 22.63 1.23 1.63
CA ASP A 399 22.62 0.72 3.02
C ASP A 399 22.09 1.76 4.03
N SER A 400 20.94 2.36 3.72
CA SER A 400 20.34 3.39 4.59
C SER A 400 19.89 2.83 5.95
N THR A 401 19.44 1.57 6.02
CA THR A 401 19.15 0.90 7.30
C THR A 401 20.40 0.75 8.14
N GLY A 402 21.51 0.27 7.57
CA GLY A 402 22.77 0.14 8.30
C GLY A 402 23.31 1.49 8.82
N PHE A 403 23.07 2.58 8.10
CA PHE A 403 23.37 3.94 8.58
C PHE A 403 22.51 4.33 9.78
N PHE A 404 21.19 4.17 9.70
CA PHE A 404 20.26 4.62 10.73
C PHE A 404 20.25 3.74 11.99
N GLU A 405 20.55 2.44 11.86
CA GLU A 405 20.84 1.56 13.00
C GLU A 405 22.03 2.11 13.82
N GLN A 406 23.02 2.70 13.15
CA GLN A 406 24.17 3.29 13.83
C GLN A 406 23.89 4.69 14.39
N THR A 407 23.13 5.55 13.72
CA THR A 407 22.85 6.90 14.25
C THR A 407 21.69 6.94 15.25
N GLY A 408 20.84 5.92 15.27
CA GLY A 408 19.63 5.86 16.11
C GLY A 408 18.47 6.68 15.57
N ASP A 409 18.46 6.94 14.26
CA ASP A 409 17.52 7.86 13.58
C ASP A 409 16.45 7.15 12.74
N GLY A 410 16.38 5.82 12.81
CA GLY A 410 15.32 5.05 12.15
C GLY A 410 13.95 5.38 12.73
N LEU A 411 12.94 5.40 11.86
CA LEU A 411 11.54 5.52 12.26
C LEU A 411 10.98 4.10 12.46
N TYR A 412 10.58 3.76 13.68
CA TYR A 412 9.99 2.46 14.00
C TYR A 412 8.56 2.66 14.52
N THR A 413 7.59 2.23 13.75
CA THR A 413 6.16 2.28 14.11
C THR A 413 5.61 0.91 14.48
N GLY A 414 6.26 -0.15 14.01
CA GLY A 414 5.64 -1.45 13.83
C GLY A 414 4.56 -1.41 12.74
N PRO A 415 3.86 -2.53 12.51
CA PRO A 415 2.77 -2.62 11.54
C PRO A 415 1.64 -1.62 11.85
N THR A 416 1.46 -0.62 11.01
CA THR A 416 0.38 0.38 11.20
C THR A 416 -0.98 -0.15 10.79
N CYS A 417 -1.01 -1.26 10.05
CA CYS A 417 -2.21 -1.94 9.55
C CYS A 417 -3.07 -1.06 8.61
N THR A 418 -2.46 -0.09 7.94
CA THR A 418 -3.02 0.62 6.78
C THR A 418 -1.97 0.73 5.69
N ASN A 419 -2.30 1.26 4.52
CA ASN A 419 -1.32 1.67 3.51
C ASN A 419 -1.95 2.69 2.56
N VAL A 420 -1.37 3.88 2.51
CA VAL A 420 -1.72 4.95 1.57
C VAL A 420 -0.43 5.63 1.05
N ASN A 421 0.60 4.81 0.79
CA ASN A 421 1.93 5.18 0.29
C ASN A 421 2.77 5.97 1.31
N ASP A 422 3.72 6.77 0.83
CA ASP A 422 4.69 7.49 1.65
C ASP A 422 4.15 8.83 2.15
N LEU A 423 4.65 9.25 3.32
CA LEU A 423 4.49 10.61 3.83
C LEU A 423 5.85 11.20 4.22
N ARG A 424 6.21 12.31 3.58
CA ARG A 424 7.48 13.02 3.78
C ARG A 424 7.24 14.45 4.19
N ILE A 425 7.88 14.86 5.28
CA ILE A 425 7.77 16.21 5.85
C ILE A 425 9.18 16.73 6.11
N LEU A 426 9.55 17.85 5.51
CA LEU A 426 10.76 18.62 5.82
C LEU A 426 10.37 19.95 6.45
N LEU A 427 10.67 20.10 7.73
CA LEU A 427 10.44 21.31 8.51
C LEU A 427 11.69 22.17 8.53
N VAL A 428 11.54 23.44 8.12
CA VAL A 428 12.56 24.49 8.21
C VAL A 428 12.06 25.55 9.19
N ASP A 429 12.83 25.82 10.22
CA ASP A 429 12.48 26.74 11.30
C ASP A 429 12.61 28.20 10.86
N SER A 430 11.86 29.09 11.51
CA SER A 430 12.17 30.52 11.45
C SER A 430 13.43 30.78 12.25
N VAL A 431 14.40 31.49 11.64
CA VAL A 431 15.68 31.86 12.26
C VAL A 431 15.50 32.58 13.59
#